data_AF-A0A511HNH7-F1
#
_entry.id   AF-A0A511HNH7-F1
#
_cell.length_a   1.000
_cell.length_b   1.000
_cell.length_c   1.000
_cell.angle_alpha   90.00
_cell.angle_beta   90.00
_cell.angle_gamma   90.00
#
_symmetry.space_group_name_H-M   'P 1'
#
loop_
_entity.id
_entity.type
_entity.pdbx_description
1 polymer ?
#
loop_
_entity_poly.entity_id
_entity_poly.type
_entity_poly.pdbx_seq_one_letter_code
_entity_poly.pdbx_strand_id
1 'polypeptide(L)'
;MGVACVAAALLFALWNGAGRAPAPPPEAPPPAPSVTASVPPAPPAAQPLVEPPAEDATPVVISEPAAPGEAVGQRRPRFRVDDLRDEMMASNPDLAQFRTLQRKVLLKPEEREQLRGIYKDRARIEVARRDLLAESEQTYSDDNQFRRMYRVEYLGMALEWKDNPERAHLLDTVESLVMARNIRSTQDLDVRRSLSGDKVEMMMILLHNDRARAEQLLAQSRGTPYEPLLEYARVRFDALWALARQQQTSNP
;
A
#
# COMPACT_ATOMS: atom_id res chain seq x y z
N MET A 1 24.38 50.26 -40.55
CA MET A 1 23.90 50.38 -39.16
C MET A 1 23.16 49.10 -38.82
N GLY A 2 23.42 48.29 -37.80
CA GLY A 2 24.54 48.10 -36.86
C GLY A 2 24.52 46.59 -36.48
N VAL A 3 25.63 45.87 -36.58
CA VAL A 3 26.56 45.47 -35.49
C VAL A 3 25.93 44.75 -34.28
N ALA A 4 26.53 43.59 -33.96
CA ALA A 4 26.62 42.90 -32.65
C ALA A 4 25.41 42.06 -32.18
N CYS A 5 25.55 40.84 -31.64
CA CYS A 5 26.72 40.17 -31.08
C CYS A 5 26.56 38.63 -31.11
N VAL A 6 27.60 37.96 -31.59
CA VAL A 6 27.94 36.55 -31.32
C VAL A 6 28.64 36.50 -29.95
N ALA A 7 28.07 35.78 -28.98
CA ALA A 7 28.70 35.31 -27.75
C ALA A 7 27.66 34.44 -27.01
N ALA A 8 27.93 33.26 -26.46
CA ALA A 8 29.15 32.47 -26.35
C ALA A 8 28.70 31.01 -26.12
N ALA A 9 29.02 30.14 -27.07
CA ALA A 9 29.15 28.72 -26.82
C ALA A 9 30.52 28.52 -26.15
N LEU A 10 30.58 28.48 -24.80
CA LEU A 10 31.79 28.12 -24.05
C LEU A 10 31.47 27.96 -22.54
N LEU A 11 30.67 26.96 -22.17
CA LEU A 11 30.57 26.48 -20.77
C LEU A 11 30.45 24.95 -20.68
N PHE A 12 31.09 24.23 -21.62
CA PHE A 12 31.18 22.75 -21.62
C PHE A 12 32.62 22.23 -21.50
N ALA A 13 33.57 23.08 -21.08
CA ALA A 13 35.01 22.75 -21.07
C ALA A 13 35.74 23.18 -19.78
N LEU A 14 35.07 23.14 -18.63
CA LEU A 14 35.69 23.41 -17.32
C LEU A 14 35.28 22.38 -16.24
N TRP A 15 35.17 21.10 -16.61
CA TRP A 15 35.24 20.00 -15.63
C TRP A 15 35.97 18.75 -16.14
N ASN A 16 36.80 18.90 -17.17
CA ASN A 16 37.77 17.89 -17.58
C ASN A 16 39.15 18.53 -17.51
N GLY A 17 39.82 18.43 -16.35
CA GLY A 17 41.19 18.91 -16.24
C GLY A 17 41.61 19.37 -14.85
N ALA A 18 41.35 18.59 -13.81
CA ALA A 18 42.09 18.72 -12.55
C ALA A 18 42.64 17.34 -12.16
N GLY A 19 43.93 17.16 -12.43
CA GLY A 19 44.86 16.31 -11.67
C GLY A 19 44.38 14.91 -11.29
N ARG A 20 44.41 13.98 -12.25
CA ARG A 20 44.47 12.54 -11.95
C ARG A 20 45.87 12.26 -11.40
N ALA A 21 46.02 12.29 -10.09
CA ALA A 21 47.22 11.79 -9.42
C ALA A 21 47.44 10.32 -9.86
N PRO A 22 48.68 9.89 -10.15
CA PRO A 22 48.94 8.49 -10.43
C PRO A 22 48.53 7.65 -9.21
N ALA A 23 47.68 6.67 -9.45
CA ALA A 23 47.21 5.75 -8.43
C ALA A 23 48.41 5.05 -7.77
N PRO A 24 48.43 4.90 -6.44
CA PRO A 24 49.42 4.05 -5.79
C PRO A 24 49.27 2.61 -6.31
N PRO A 25 50.38 1.85 -6.40
CA PRO A 25 50.35 0.46 -6.85
C PRO A 25 49.40 -0.37 -5.97
N PRO A 26 48.68 -1.35 -6.54
CA PRO A 26 47.76 -2.18 -5.76
C PRO A 26 48.50 -2.89 -4.65
N GLU A 27 48.03 -2.73 -3.41
CA GLU A 27 48.46 -3.55 -2.28
C GLU A 27 48.25 -5.03 -2.62
N ALA A 28 49.27 -5.83 -2.38
CA ALA A 28 49.19 -7.28 -2.53
C ALA A 28 48.03 -7.81 -1.66
N PRO A 29 47.21 -8.74 -2.17
CA PRO A 29 46.13 -9.31 -1.38
C PRO A 29 46.73 -9.97 -0.12
N PRO A 30 46.10 -9.81 1.06
CA PRO A 30 46.54 -10.51 2.25
C PRO A 30 46.54 -12.03 1.98
N PRO A 31 47.49 -12.79 2.56
CA PRO A 31 47.49 -14.23 2.42
C PRO A 31 46.13 -14.79 2.86
N ALA A 32 45.57 -15.68 2.04
CA ALA A 32 44.32 -16.35 2.34
C ALA A 32 44.39 -16.98 3.74
N PRO A 33 43.34 -16.84 4.57
CA PRO A 33 43.28 -17.60 5.80
C PRO A 33 43.36 -19.08 5.43
N SER A 34 44.33 -19.78 6.01
CA SER A 34 44.38 -21.24 5.95
C SER A 34 43.09 -21.74 6.60
N VAL A 35 42.15 -22.21 5.77
CA VAL A 35 40.96 -22.92 6.24
C VAL A 35 41.46 -24.26 6.73
N THR A 36 41.83 -24.33 8.01
CA THR A 36 41.81 -25.58 8.74
C THR A 36 40.37 -26.07 8.66
N ALA A 37 40.16 -27.21 8.01
CA ALA A 37 38.85 -27.84 7.94
C ALA A 37 38.41 -28.20 9.36
N SER A 38 37.66 -27.31 10.00
CA SER A 38 36.92 -27.64 11.20
C SER A 38 35.82 -28.62 10.80
N VAL A 39 35.99 -29.87 11.23
CA VAL A 39 34.95 -30.89 11.23
C VAL A 39 33.69 -30.25 11.85
N PRO A 40 32.53 -30.26 11.17
CA PRO A 40 31.31 -29.74 11.76
C PRO A 40 30.97 -30.56 13.01
N PRO A 41 30.61 -29.93 14.14
CA PRO A 41 30.14 -30.65 15.31
C PRO A 41 28.89 -31.44 14.94
N ALA A 42 28.80 -32.66 15.47
CA ALA A 42 27.64 -33.54 15.29
C ALA A 42 26.33 -32.81 15.64
N PRO A 43 25.24 -33.08 14.90
CA PRO A 43 23.95 -32.46 15.19
C PRO A 43 23.55 -32.75 16.64
N PRO A 44 23.05 -31.76 17.40
CA PRO A 44 22.54 -32.00 18.73
C PRO A 44 21.40 -33.03 18.65
N ALA A 45 21.44 -33.99 19.58
CA ALA A 45 20.38 -34.98 19.74
C ALA A 45 19.02 -34.29 19.80
N ALA A 46 18.04 -34.83 19.07
CA ALA A 46 16.67 -34.34 19.06
C ALA A 46 16.17 -34.19 20.49
N GLN A 47 15.86 -32.95 20.88
CA GLN A 47 15.14 -32.70 22.12
C GLN A 47 13.73 -33.30 21.97
N PRO A 48 13.16 -33.93 23.01
CA PRO A 48 11.77 -34.36 22.97
C PRO A 48 10.89 -33.17 22.63
N LEU A 49 9.98 -33.34 21.67
CA LEU A 49 8.91 -32.38 21.41
C LEU A 49 8.17 -32.17 22.74
N VAL A 50 8.35 -31.00 23.36
CA VAL A 50 7.44 -30.58 24.42
C VAL A 50 6.15 -30.22 23.71
N GLU A 51 5.18 -31.11 23.85
CA GLU A 51 3.81 -30.92 23.38
C GLU A 51 3.31 -29.59 23.93
N PRO A 52 2.87 -28.64 23.09
CA PRO A 52 2.20 -27.46 23.60
C PRO A 52 0.97 -27.91 24.40
N PRO A 53 0.65 -27.27 25.53
CA PRO A 53 -0.58 -27.58 26.24
C PRO A 53 -1.75 -27.45 25.25
N ALA A 54 -2.64 -28.45 25.26
CA ALA A 54 -3.81 -28.50 24.39
C ALA A 54 -4.61 -27.20 24.54
N GLU A 55 -4.36 -26.24 23.65
CA GLU A 55 -5.25 -25.13 23.42
C GLU A 55 -6.53 -25.75 22.88
N ASP A 56 -7.61 -25.59 23.63
CA ASP A 56 -8.96 -25.92 23.21
C ASP A 56 -9.15 -25.51 21.76
N ALA A 57 -9.21 -26.51 20.89
CA ALA A 57 -9.50 -26.33 19.49
C ALA A 57 -10.86 -25.65 19.40
N THR A 58 -10.87 -24.32 19.24
CA THR A 58 -12.07 -23.64 18.78
C THR A 58 -12.46 -24.32 17.47
N PRO A 59 -13.65 -24.94 17.38
CA PRO A 59 -14.01 -25.66 16.17
C PRO A 59 -14.04 -24.65 15.04
N VAL A 60 -13.26 -24.93 13.99
CA VAL A 60 -13.42 -24.25 12.70
C VAL A 60 -14.83 -24.61 12.23
N VAL A 61 -15.77 -23.71 12.47
CA VAL A 61 -17.14 -23.83 11.96
C VAL A 61 -17.06 -23.57 10.46
N ILE A 62 -16.81 -24.63 9.70
CA ILE A 62 -17.11 -24.66 8.27
C ILE A 62 -18.63 -24.57 8.19
N SER A 63 -19.15 -23.39 7.85
CA SER A 63 -20.59 -23.24 7.63
C SER A 63 -20.97 -24.07 6.42
N GLU A 64 -21.63 -25.21 6.66
CA GLU A 64 -22.32 -25.95 5.61
C GLU A 64 -23.34 -25.03 4.92
N PRO A 65 -23.56 -25.19 3.60
CA PRO A 65 -24.58 -24.41 2.91
C PRO A 65 -25.94 -24.74 3.51
N ALA A 66 -26.63 -23.69 3.97
CA ALA A 66 -27.89 -23.78 4.71
C ALA A 66 -28.92 -24.64 3.96
N ALA A 67 -29.47 -25.63 4.66
CA ALA A 67 -30.65 -26.36 4.21
C ALA A 67 -31.84 -25.39 4.07
N PRO A 68 -32.76 -25.62 3.12
CA PRO A 68 -33.85 -24.70 2.86
C PRO A 68 -34.83 -24.74 4.05
N GLY A 69 -34.76 -23.72 4.92
CA GLY A 69 -35.69 -23.57 6.04
C GLY A 69 -35.13 -22.89 7.29
N GLU A 70 -33.81 -22.66 7.42
CA GLU A 70 -33.28 -21.96 8.59
C GLU A 70 -33.49 -20.45 8.53
N ALA A 71 -34.03 -19.91 9.63
CA ALA A 71 -34.34 -18.50 9.79
C ALA A 71 -33.07 -17.64 9.63
N VAL A 72 -33.08 -16.79 8.61
CA VAL A 72 -32.13 -15.68 8.44
C VAL A 72 -32.27 -14.74 9.64
N GLY A 73 -31.42 -14.89 10.68
CA GLY A 73 -31.67 -14.08 11.87
C GLY A 73 -30.68 -14.04 13.03
N GLN A 74 -29.60 -14.84 13.07
CA GLN A 74 -28.60 -14.61 14.11
C GLN A 74 -27.68 -13.45 13.72
N ARG A 75 -28.01 -12.24 14.20
CA ARG A 75 -27.09 -11.09 14.15
C ARG A 75 -25.83 -11.49 14.91
N ARG A 76 -24.67 -11.38 14.26
CA ARG A 76 -23.37 -11.55 14.91
C ARG A 76 -23.31 -10.70 16.19
N PRO A 77 -22.61 -11.16 17.25
CA PRO A 77 -22.32 -10.31 18.40
C PRO A 77 -21.72 -8.97 17.96
N ARG A 78 -22.24 -7.86 18.50
CA ARG A 78 -21.69 -6.53 18.23
C ARG A 78 -20.47 -6.30 19.10
N PHE A 79 -19.42 -5.75 18.53
CA PHE A 79 -18.20 -5.35 19.24
C PHE A 79 -18.10 -3.82 19.29
N ARG A 80 -17.31 -3.27 20.22
CA ARG A 80 -17.06 -1.82 20.33
C ARG A 80 -16.63 -1.17 19.00
N VAL A 81 -15.88 -1.91 18.20
CA VAL A 81 -15.44 -1.50 16.86
C VAL A 81 -16.61 -1.28 15.89
N ASP A 82 -17.70 -2.05 16.03
CA ASP A 82 -18.91 -1.83 15.22
C ASP A 82 -19.59 -0.51 15.56
N ASP A 83 -19.60 -0.11 16.83
CA ASP A 83 -20.23 1.14 17.27
C ASP A 83 -19.41 2.36 16.78
N LEU A 84 -18.08 2.32 16.92
CA LEU A 84 -17.20 3.36 16.37
C LEU A 84 -17.34 3.52 14.86
N ARG A 85 -17.45 2.40 14.12
CA ARG A 85 -17.69 2.45 12.67
C ARG A 85 -19.04 3.08 12.36
N ASP A 86 -20.09 2.71 13.08
CA ASP A 86 -21.44 3.20 12.83
C ASP A 86 -21.54 4.71 13.14
N GLU A 87 -20.86 5.20 14.19
CA GLU A 87 -20.70 6.63 14.49
C GLU A 87 -19.96 7.37 13.36
N MET A 88 -18.81 6.86 12.90
CA MET A 88 -18.06 7.46 11.79
C MET A 88 -18.94 7.55 10.54
N MET A 89 -19.69 6.49 10.20
CA MET A 89 -20.59 6.48 9.05
C MET A 89 -21.74 7.47 9.19
N ALA A 90 -22.30 7.66 10.40
CA ALA A 90 -23.34 8.65 10.64
C ALA A 90 -22.84 10.08 10.40
N SER A 91 -21.57 10.36 10.73
CA SER A 91 -20.92 11.65 10.46
C SER A 91 -20.41 11.81 9.02
N ASN A 92 -20.32 10.74 8.23
CA ASN A 92 -19.80 10.73 6.86
C ASN A 92 -20.80 10.08 5.90
N PRO A 93 -21.90 10.78 5.54
CA PRO A 93 -23.01 10.18 4.77
C PRO A 93 -22.62 9.73 3.36
N ASP A 94 -21.59 10.35 2.77
CA ASP A 94 -21.06 9.95 1.47
C ASP A 94 -20.35 8.59 1.54
N LEU A 95 -19.56 8.34 2.60
CA LEU A 95 -18.95 7.04 2.88
C LEU A 95 -20.00 5.99 3.25
N ALA A 96 -21.03 6.36 4.01
CA ALA A 96 -22.14 5.46 4.34
C ALA A 96 -22.88 5.00 3.07
N GLN A 97 -23.13 5.92 2.13
CA GLN A 97 -23.74 5.60 0.84
C GLN A 97 -22.86 4.64 0.03
N PHE A 98 -21.56 4.95 -0.08
CA PHE A 98 -20.59 4.08 -0.76
C PHE A 98 -20.59 2.68 -0.15
N ARG A 99 -20.41 2.56 1.17
CA ARG A 99 -20.33 1.27 1.87
C ARG A 99 -21.63 0.47 1.76
N THR A 100 -22.78 1.15 1.75
CA THR A 100 -24.09 0.50 1.59
C THR A 100 -24.21 -0.18 0.22
N LEU A 101 -23.79 0.49 -0.85
CA LEU A 101 -23.83 -0.08 -2.20
C LEU A 101 -22.74 -1.15 -2.38
N GLN A 102 -21.54 -0.90 -1.87
CA GLN A 102 -20.39 -1.77 -2.04
C GLN A 102 -20.54 -3.14 -1.33
N ARG A 103 -21.29 -3.21 -0.23
CA ARG A 103 -21.59 -4.48 0.46
C ARG A 103 -22.74 -5.28 -0.16
N LYS A 104 -23.47 -4.70 -1.12
CA LYS A 104 -24.62 -5.36 -1.76
C LYS A 104 -24.19 -6.12 -3.00
N VAL A 105 -24.88 -7.23 -3.27
CA VAL A 105 -24.90 -7.78 -4.62
C VAL A 105 -25.78 -6.86 -5.47
N LEU A 106 -25.16 -6.05 -6.33
CA LEU A 106 -25.86 -5.08 -7.17
C LEU A 106 -26.51 -5.79 -8.37
N LEU A 107 -27.74 -6.28 -8.17
CA LEU A 107 -28.51 -6.97 -9.21
C LEU A 107 -29.19 -5.98 -10.16
N LYS A 108 -29.60 -4.83 -9.64
CA LYS A 108 -30.36 -3.82 -10.40
C LYS A 108 -29.42 -2.87 -11.16
N PRO A 109 -29.71 -2.54 -12.44
CA PRO A 109 -28.92 -1.57 -13.21
C PRO A 109 -28.79 -0.21 -12.53
N GLU A 110 -29.85 0.24 -11.85
CA GLU A 110 -29.90 1.56 -11.20
C GLU A 110 -28.91 1.64 -10.04
N GLU A 111 -28.75 0.56 -9.26
CA GLU A 111 -27.80 0.52 -8.14
C GLU A 111 -26.35 0.51 -8.65
N ARG A 112 -26.10 -0.15 -9.79
CA ARG A 112 -24.78 -0.11 -10.46
C ARG A 112 -24.46 1.30 -10.96
N GLU A 113 -25.43 1.98 -11.55
CA GLU A 113 -25.22 3.36 -12.00
C GLU A 113 -25.06 4.33 -10.82
N GLN A 114 -25.77 4.10 -9.70
CA GLN A 114 -25.53 4.85 -8.47
C GLN A 114 -24.10 4.69 -7.97
N LEU A 115 -23.60 3.45 -7.90
CA LEU A 115 -22.23 3.19 -7.47
C LEU A 115 -21.20 3.78 -8.44
N ARG A 116 -21.42 3.66 -9.76
CA ARG A 116 -20.58 4.31 -10.78
C ARG A 116 -20.64 5.83 -10.68
N GLY A 117 -21.80 6.39 -10.35
CA GLY A 117 -21.99 7.80 -10.03
C GLY A 117 -21.07 8.27 -8.91
N ILE A 118 -20.93 7.46 -7.85
CA ILE A 118 -20.00 7.72 -6.74
C ILE A 118 -18.54 7.65 -7.20
N TYR A 119 -18.19 6.68 -8.04
CA TYR A 119 -16.82 6.48 -8.53
C TYR A 119 -16.32 7.56 -9.52
N LYS A 120 -17.23 8.23 -10.23
CA LYS A 120 -16.89 9.32 -11.17
C LYS A 120 -17.12 10.73 -10.59
N ASP A 121 -17.54 10.83 -9.32
CA ASP A 121 -17.77 12.12 -8.67
C ASP A 121 -16.45 12.76 -8.24
N ARG A 122 -15.96 13.73 -9.03
CA ARG A 122 -14.72 14.46 -8.74
C ARG A 122 -14.71 15.12 -7.37
N ALA A 123 -15.84 15.61 -6.87
CA ALA A 123 -15.88 16.24 -5.55
C ALA A 123 -15.56 15.22 -4.45
N ARG A 124 -16.05 13.98 -4.59
CA ARG A 124 -15.73 12.88 -3.66
C ARG A 124 -14.29 12.42 -3.78
N ILE A 125 -13.72 12.40 -4.98
CA ILE A 125 -12.29 12.12 -5.18
C ILE A 125 -11.43 13.15 -4.43
N GLU A 126 -11.75 14.44 -4.53
CA GLU A 126 -11.02 15.49 -3.80
C GLU A 126 -11.22 15.43 -2.29
N VAL A 127 -12.41 15.05 -1.81
CA VAL A 127 -12.64 14.80 -0.37
C VAL A 127 -11.77 13.62 0.09
N ALA A 128 -11.74 12.52 -0.66
CA ALA A 128 -10.90 11.38 -0.36
C ALA A 128 -9.41 11.76 -0.29
N ARG A 129 -8.96 12.57 -1.26
CA ARG A 129 -7.61 13.11 -1.27
C ARG A 129 -7.31 13.91 0.00
N ARG A 130 -8.19 14.84 0.38
CA ARG A 130 -8.01 15.69 1.57
C ARG A 130 -7.95 14.86 2.86
N ASP A 131 -8.86 13.91 3.01
CA ASP A 131 -8.92 13.01 4.16
C ASP A 131 -7.64 12.18 4.29
N LEU A 132 -7.11 11.68 3.17
CA LEU A 132 -5.88 10.86 3.12
C LEU A 132 -4.60 11.68 3.28
N LEU A 133 -4.62 12.98 2.93
CA LEU A 133 -3.51 13.88 3.25
C LEU A 133 -3.38 14.12 4.77
N ALA A 134 -4.49 14.12 5.51
CA ALA A 134 -4.52 14.18 6.97
C ALA A 134 -3.64 15.30 7.58
N GLU A 135 -3.60 16.48 6.93
CA GLU A 135 -2.64 17.54 7.26
C GLU A 135 -2.79 18.10 8.68
N SER A 136 -3.97 17.98 9.28
CA SER A 136 -4.27 18.44 10.64
C SER A 136 -4.12 17.37 11.72
N GLU A 137 -3.89 16.11 11.36
CA GLU A 137 -3.83 15.00 12.32
C GLU A 137 -2.48 14.98 13.03
N GLN A 138 -2.49 15.23 14.35
CA GLN A 138 -1.30 15.10 15.22
C GLN A 138 -1.42 13.89 16.14
N THR A 139 -2.63 13.62 16.63
CA THR A 139 -2.94 12.52 17.55
C THR A 139 -3.79 11.47 16.87
N TYR A 140 -3.59 10.22 17.26
CA TYR A 140 -4.31 9.10 16.68
C TYR A 140 -5.80 9.12 17.07
N SER A 141 -6.66 8.76 16.12
CA SER A 141 -8.11 8.65 16.30
C SER A 141 -8.65 7.49 15.47
N ASP A 142 -9.40 6.60 16.09
CA ASP A 142 -10.06 5.49 15.40
C ASP A 142 -11.03 5.99 14.32
N ASP A 143 -11.75 7.10 14.59
CA ASP A 143 -12.65 7.72 13.59
C ASP A 143 -11.89 8.12 12.33
N ASN A 144 -10.74 8.79 12.50
CA ASN A 144 -9.92 9.22 11.37
C ASN A 144 -9.31 8.02 10.63
N GLN A 145 -8.88 7.00 11.37
CA GLN A 145 -8.35 5.78 10.76
C GLN A 145 -9.44 5.06 9.94
N PHE A 146 -10.66 4.90 10.48
CA PHE A 146 -11.77 4.30 9.73
C PHE A 146 -12.12 5.13 8.50
N ARG A 147 -12.19 6.46 8.64
CA ARG A 147 -12.46 7.36 7.51
C ARG A 147 -11.42 7.14 6.41
N ARG A 148 -10.13 7.19 6.72
CA ARG A 148 -9.05 6.96 5.73
C ARG A 148 -9.11 5.58 5.11
N MET A 149 -9.31 4.52 5.90
CA MET A 149 -9.45 3.16 5.39
C MET A 149 -10.53 3.07 4.31
N TYR A 150 -11.72 3.65 4.54
CA TYR A 150 -12.78 3.66 3.54
C TYR A 150 -12.50 4.57 2.34
N ARG A 151 -11.71 5.64 2.51
CA ARG A 151 -11.24 6.45 1.37
C ARG A 151 -10.25 5.67 0.49
N VAL A 152 -9.34 4.90 1.08
CA VAL A 152 -8.43 4.01 0.33
C VAL A 152 -9.24 2.96 -0.45
N GLU A 153 -10.19 2.29 0.21
CA GLU A 153 -11.08 1.31 -0.43
C GLU A 153 -11.89 1.93 -1.58
N TYR A 154 -12.46 3.12 -1.36
CA TYR A 154 -13.17 3.88 -2.39
C TYR A 154 -12.31 4.15 -3.63
N LEU A 155 -11.09 4.68 -3.46
CA LEU A 155 -10.19 4.97 -4.58
C LEU A 155 -9.76 3.69 -5.31
N GLY A 156 -9.46 2.62 -4.58
CA GLY A 156 -9.11 1.32 -5.15
C GLY A 156 -10.21 0.75 -6.03
N MET A 157 -11.43 0.68 -5.52
CA MET A 157 -12.57 0.17 -6.28
C MET A 157 -12.96 1.07 -7.46
N ALA A 158 -12.82 2.38 -7.32
CA ALA A 158 -13.05 3.30 -8.43
C ALA A 158 -12.08 3.09 -9.60
N LEU A 159 -10.84 2.64 -9.31
CA LEU A 159 -9.81 2.29 -10.30
C LEU A 159 -10.01 0.91 -10.93
N GLU A 160 -10.56 -0.06 -10.19
CA GLU A 160 -10.90 -1.39 -10.70
C GLU A 160 -11.94 -1.32 -11.83
N TRP A 161 -12.83 -0.30 -11.81
CA TRP A 161 -13.71 -0.01 -12.93
C TRP A 161 -12.90 0.57 -14.11
N LYS A 162 -12.47 -0.31 -15.03
CA LYS A 162 -11.60 0.03 -16.17
C LYS A 162 -12.14 1.15 -17.07
N ASP A 163 -13.46 1.25 -17.23
CA ASP A 163 -14.11 2.26 -18.07
C ASP A 163 -14.53 3.52 -17.29
N ASN A 164 -14.04 3.71 -16.07
CA ASN A 164 -14.32 4.92 -15.30
C ASN A 164 -13.78 6.14 -16.06
N PRO A 165 -14.63 7.12 -16.44
CA PRO A 165 -14.16 8.30 -17.18
C PRO A 165 -13.15 9.14 -16.38
N GLU A 166 -13.14 9.02 -15.06
CA GLU A 166 -12.21 9.71 -14.16
C GLU A 166 -10.96 8.88 -13.83
N ARG A 167 -10.74 7.75 -14.50
CA ARG A 167 -9.62 6.83 -14.19
C ARG A 167 -8.26 7.50 -14.21
N ALA A 168 -8.01 8.39 -15.18
CA ALA A 168 -6.75 9.14 -15.25
C ALA A 168 -6.58 10.05 -14.02
N HIS A 169 -7.62 10.81 -13.66
CA HIS A 169 -7.62 11.67 -12.47
C HIS A 169 -7.46 10.88 -11.17
N LEU A 170 -8.06 9.69 -11.08
CA LEU A 170 -7.89 8.78 -9.95
C LEU A 170 -6.44 8.29 -9.83
N LEU A 171 -5.82 7.87 -10.94
CA LEU A 171 -4.41 7.45 -10.93
C LEU A 171 -3.50 8.59 -10.47
N ASP A 172 -3.67 9.80 -11.02
CA ASP A 172 -2.90 10.99 -10.62
C ASP A 172 -3.13 11.34 -9.14
N THR A 173 -4.37 11.18 -8.65
CA THR A 173 -4.71 11.41 -7.25
C THR A 173 -3.99 10.43 -6.33
N VAL A 174 -4.08 9.13 -6.61
CA VAL A 174 -3.42 8.08 -5.81
C VAL A 174 -1.90 8.25 -5.85
N GLU A 175 -1.32 8.51 -7.02
CA GLU A 175 0.10 8.83 -7.19
C GLU A 175 0.53 10.01 -6.31
N SER A 176 -0.24 11.10 -6.33
CA SER A 176 0.05 12.28 -5.51
C SER A 176 0.00 11.97 -4.00
N LEU A 177 -0.90 11.10 -3.57
CA LEU A 177 -1.05 10.71 -2.17
C LEU A 177 0.07 9.78 -1.69
N VAL A 178 0.53 8.87 -2.57
CA VAL A 178 1.71 8.02 -2.31
C VAL A 178 2.93 8.89 -2.06
N MET A 179 3.18 9.88 -2.93
CA MET A 179 4.35 10.76 -2.84
C MET A 179 4.20 11.95 -1.89
N ALA A 180 3.01 12.18 -1.32
CA ALA A 180 2.75 13.31 -0.45
C ALA A 180 3.68 13.32 0.79
N ARG A 181 4.22 14.48 1.13
CA ARG A 181 5.07 14.67 2.31
C ARG A 181 4.26 15.00 3.57
N ASN A 182 3.29 14.15 3.89
CA ASN A 182 2.32 14.38 4.97
C ASN A 182 2.62 13.62 6.28
N ILE A 183 3.70 12.83 6.31
CA ILE A 183 4.19 12.15 7.52
C ILE A 183 5.31 13.00 8.13
N ARG A 184 5.06 13.60 9.29
CA ARG A 184 5.96 14.55 9.97
C ARG A 184 6.42 14.00 11.31
N SER A 185 7.65 14.33 11.70
CA SER A 185 8.23 13.90 12.98
C SER A 185 7.48 14.42 14.21
N THR A 186 6.70 15.49 14.08
CA THR A 186 5.88 16.08 15.15
C THR A 186 4.60 15.31 15.45
N GLN A 187 4.20 14.39 14.56
CA GLN A 187 3.00 13.56 14.75
C GLN A 187 3.30 12.39 15.69
N ASP A 188 2.26 11.96 16.41
CA ASP A 188 2.31 10.76 17.23
C ASP A 188 2.75 9.55 16.41
N LEU A 189 3.43 8.61 17.07
CA LEU A 189 3.96 7.41 16.42
C LEU A 189 2.85 6.61 15.71
N ASP A 190 1.68 6.51 16.33
CA ASP A 190 0.56 5.73 15.78
C ASP A 190 -0.09 6.43 14.58
N VAL A 191 -0.13 7.76 14.54
CA VAL A 191 -0.52 8.53 13.35
C VAL A 191 0.46 8.24 12.21
N ARG A 192 1.77 8.33 12.47
CA ARG A 192 2.79 8.06 11.45
C ARG A 192 2.70 6.63 10.91
N ARG A 193 2.46 5.65 11.78
CA ARG A 193 2.23 4.25 11.39
C ARG A 193 0.99 4.09 10.54
N SER A 194 -0.13 4.67 10.95
CA SER A 194 -1.38 4.63 10.18
C SER A 194 -1.20 5.25 8.80
N LEU A 195 -0.64 6.45 8.69
CA LEU A 195 -0.39 7.12 7.41
C LEU A 195 0.61 6.36 6.52
N SER A 196 1.59 5.69 7.13
CA SER A 196 2.51 4.80 6.39
C SER A 196 1.76 3.60 5.82
N GLY A 197 0.82 3.02 6.58
CA GLY A 197 -0.08 1.97 6.13
C GLY A 197 -0.93 2.41 4.94
N ASP A 198 -1.55 3.59 5.02
CA ASP A 198 -2.35 4.16 3.93
C ASP A 198 -1.51 4.30 2.64
N LYS A 199 -0.26 4.77 2.74
CA LYS A 199 0.66 4.86 1.59
C LYS A 199 1.00 3.50 0.98
N VAL A 200 1.23 2.48 1.82
CA VAL A 200 1.50 1.11 1.35
C VAL A 200 0.30 0.57 0.58
N GLU A 201 -0.91 0.72 1.11
CA GLU A 201 -2.13 0.25 0.45
C GLU A 201 -2.39 1.01 -0.86
N MET A 202 -2.18 2.33 -0.89
CA MET A 202 -2.27 3.12 -2.14
C MET A 202 -1.23 2.70 -3.18
N MET A 203 -0.01 2.39 -2.76
CA MET A 203 1.02 1.87 -3.66
C MET A 203 0.63 0.48 -4.21
N MET A 204 0.00 -0.36 -3.39
CA MET A 204 -0.53 -1.66 -3.83
C MET A 204 -1.70 -1.51 -4.81
N ILE A 205 -2.57 -0.52 -4.61
CA ILE A 205 -3.63 -0.16 -5.58
C ILE A 205 -3.01 0.21 -6.94
N LEU A 206 -1.95 1.02 -6.96
CA LEU A 206 -1.24 1.35 -8.20
C LEU A 206 -0.60 0.12 -8.83
N LEU A 207 0.05 -0.74 -8.05
CA LEU A 207 0.65 -1.97 -8.57
C LEU A 207 -0.37 -2.92 -9.20
N HIS A 208 -1.58 -2.96 -8.67
CA HIS A 208 -2.68 -3.74 -9.22
C HIS A 208 -3.23 -3.14 -10.53
N ASN A 209 -3.40 -1.82 -10.58
CA ASN A 209 -4.15 -1.16 -11.65
C ASN A 209 -3.28 -0.55 -12.77
N ASP A 210 -2.03 -0.19 -12.47
CA ASP A 210 -1.05 0.39 -13.38
C ASP A 210 0.38 0.16 -12.85
N ARG A 211 0.89 -1.06 -13.04
CA ARG A 211 2.22 -1.46 -12.56
C ARG A 211 3.33 -0.58 -13.14
N ALA A 212 3.22 -0.15 -14.40
CA ALA A 212 4.25 0.69 -15.02
C ALA A 212 4.39 2.03 -14.30
N ARG A 213 3.26 2.67 -13.99
CA ARG A 213 3.22 3.91 -13.20
C ARG A 213 3.76 3.71 -11.78
N ALA A 214 3.39 2.61 -11.12
CA ALA A 214 3.92 2.28 -9.80
C ALA A 214 5.46 2.12 -9.80
N GLU A 215 6.02 1.40 -10.77
CA GLU A 215 7.47 1.21 -10.91
C GLU A 215 8.20 2.54 -11.19
N GLN A 216 7.57 3.45 -11.95
CA GLN A 216 8.09 4.80 -12.15
C GLN A 216 8.15 5.58 -10.83
N LEU A 217 7.14 5.46 -9.96
CA LEU A 217 7.17 6.10 -8.64
C LEU A 217 8.25 5.53 -7.73
N LEU A 218 8.48 4.22 -7.75
CA LEU A 218 9.59 3.61 -7.03
C LEU A 218 10.92 4.21 -7.48
N ALA A 219 11.14 4.29 -8.80
CA ALA A 219 12.36 4.89 -9.35
C ALA A 219 12.53 6.37 -8.94
N GLN A 220 11.44 7.14 -8.94
CA GLN A 220 11.44 8.55 -8.49
C GLN A 220 11.64 8.70 -6.98
N SER A 221 11.23 7.71 -6.20
CA SER A 221 11.36 7.73 -4.73
C SER A 221 12.77 7.47 -4.24
N ARG A 222 13.68 6.99 -5.10
CA ARG A 222 15.07 6.66 -4.74
C ARG A 222 15.77 7.84 -4.06
N GLY A 223 16.41 7.56 -2.93
CA GLY A 223 17.08 8.55 -2.08
C GLY A 223 16.13 9.42 -1.25
N THR A 224 14.81 9.21 -1.33
CA THR A 224 13.84 9.89 -0.46
C THR A 224 13.57 9.07 0.81
N PRO A 225 13.03 9.69 1.87
CA PRO A 225 12.63 8.96 3.07
C PRO A 225 11.54 7.89 2.84
N TYR A 226 10.83 7.94 1.71
CA TYR A 226 9.76 7.00 1.39
C TYR A 226 10.21 5.79 0.58
N GLU A 227 11.44 5.79 0.02
CA GLU A 227 11.95 4.65 -0.76
C GLU A 227 11.77 3.30 -0.05
N PRO A 228 12.17 3.13 1.24
CA PRO A 228 12.03 1.83 1.89
C PRO A 228 10.57 1.40 2.08
N LEU A 229 9.67 2.37 2.27
CA LEU A 229 8.25 2.11 2.46
C LEU A 229 7.58 1.65 1.16
N LEU A 230 7.90 2.29 0.04
CA LEU A 230 7.36 1.92 -1.26
C LEU A 230 7.95 0.59 -1.74
N GLU A 231 9.24 0.36 -1.52
CA GLU A 231 9.89 -0.93 -1.81
C GLU A 231 9.24 -2.06 -1.01
N TYR A 232 8.96 -1.84 0.28
CA TYR A 232 8.22 -2.79 1.10
C TYR A 232 6.83 -3.11 0.51
N ALA A 233 6.07 -2.09 0.08
CA ALA A 233 4.78 -2.29 -0.56
C ALA A 233 4.90 -3.15 -1.84
N ARG A 234 5.96 -2.94 -2.61
CA ARG A 234 6.25 -3.68 -3.84
C ARG A 234 6.53 -5.15 -3.58
N VAL A 235 7.42 -5.45 -2.65
CA VAL A 235 7.78 -6.81 -2.24
C VAL A 235 6.57 -7.54 -1.68
N ARG A 236 5.80 -6.89 -0.78
CA ARG A 236 4.56 -7.46 -0.23
C ARG A 236 3.56 -7.81 -1.32
N PHE A 237 3.35 -6.91 -2.28
CA PHE A 237 2.44 -7.16 -3.40
C PHE A 237 2.86 -8.37 -4.24
N ASP A 238 4.13 -8.46 -4.62
CA ASP A 238 4.62 -9.60 -5.41
C ASP A 238 4.54 -10.92 -4.65
N ALA A 239 4.78 -10.92 -3.33
CA ALA A 239 4.62 -12.10 -2.49
C ALA A 239 3.17 -12.59 -2.45
N LEU A 240 2.19 -11.68 -2.26
CA LEU A 240 0.77 -12.03 -2.27
C LEU A 240 0.33 -12.64 -3.62
N TRP A 241 0.80 -12.07 -4.74
CA TRP A 241 0.49 -12.59 -6.07
C TRP A 241 1.22 -13.89 -6.41
N ALA A 242 2.42 -14.11 -5.87
CA ALA A 242 3.10 -15.40 -6.00
C ALA A 242 2.30 -16.50 -5.30
N LEU A 243 1.82 -16.25 -4.07
CA LEU A 243 0.99 -17.19 -3.31
C LEU A 243 -0.34 -17.49 -4.01
N ALA A 244 -1.03 -16.45 -4.52
CA ALA A 244 -2.30 -16.62 -5.24
C ALA A 244 -2.15 -17.53 -6.47
N ARG A 245 -1.05 -17.38 -7.22
CA ARG A 245 -0.76 -18.24 -8.40
C ARG A 245 -0.46 -19.70 -8.00
N GLN A 246 0.26 -19.92 -6.90
CA GLN A 246 0.53 -21.28 -6.41
C GLN A 246 -0.75 -22.02 -6.00
N GLN A 247 -1.71 -21.31 -5.39
CA GLN A 247 -3.00 -21.89 -5.01
C GLN A 247 -3.84 -22.29 -6.23
N GLN A 248 -3.84 -21.46 -7.29
CA GLN A 248 -4.54 -21.78 -8.54
C GLN A 248 -3.96 -22.99 -9.26
N THR A 249 -2.64 -23.20 -9.20
CA THR A 249 -2.01 -24.38 -9.81
C THR A 249 -2.20 -25.67 -8.99
N SER A 250 -2.57 -25.55 -7.71
CA SER A 250 -2.71 -26.69 -6.79
C SER A 250 -4.14 -27.20 -6.63
N ASN A 251 -5.14 -26.43 -7.08
CA ASN A 251 -6.56 -26.81 -7.14
C ASN A 251 -7.03 -26.78 -8.62
N PRO A 252 -6.82 -27.85 -9.40
CA PRO A 252 -7.36 -27.97 -10.76
C PRO A 252 -8.89 -28.14 -10.79
#